data_AF-A0A166ZAU9-F1
#
_entry.id   AF-A0A166ZAU9-F1
#
_cell.length_a   1.000
_cell.length_b   1.000
_cell.length_c   1.000
_cell.angle_alpha   90.00
_cell.angle_beta   90.00
_cell.angle_gamma   90.00
#
_symmetry.space_group_name_H-M   'P 1'
#
loop_
_entity.id
_entity.type
_entity.pdbx_description
1 polymer ?
#
loop_
_entity_poly.entity_id
_entity_poly.type
_entity_poly.pdbx_seq_one_letter_code
_entity_poly.pdbx_strand_id
1 'polypeptide(L)'
;MSNEEDLHLNFTYKRYKCDGIDIWLQAIDPETSDSLVHVIVSSGRVEALGACRLYPTCGNGPAQYQGRRERHILFTHQNGEGGNGLHVAARTGGLPLVRAVLRAFEGRDTDDGMDTPGEYDRHEVTGDEGWLYPWDAERILFMEARNTAGRCAADEARHHGQKEVAGFLEHVLDRSYPPECSDRESARHLARPIVAQSYMDCSSDLKHQLEQPSARLRCVTAAPSLW
;
A
#
# COMPACT_ATOMS: atom_id res chain seq x y z
N MET A 1 -26.74 -21.05 27.70
CA MET A 1 -25.63 -20.12 27.99
C MET A 1 -24.37 -20.81 27.51
N SER A 2 -23.77 -20.33 26.43
CA SER A 2 -22.48 -20.82 25.93
C SER A 2 -21.38 -20.43 26.90
N ASN A 3 -20.47 -21.35 27.24
CA ASN A 3 -19.38 -21.07 28.16
C ASN A 3 -18.27 -20.25 27.46
N GLU A 4 -17.31 -19.75 28.24
CA GLU A 4 -16.23 -18.87 27.78
C GLU A 4 -15.33 -19.55 26.72
N GLU A 5 -15.13 -20.88 26.83
CA GLU A 5 -14.42 -21.69 25.84
C GLU A 5 -15.20 -21.84 24.52
N ASP A 6 -16.53 -21.99 24.56
CA ASP A 6 -17.41 -22.01 23.39
C ASP A 6 -17.43 -20.67 22.66
N LEU A 7 -17.34 -19.56 23.40
CA LEU A 7 -17.17 -18.22 22.81
C LEU A 7 -15.79 -18.09 22.18
N HIS A 8 -14.73 -18.57 22.83
CA HIS A 8 -13.37 -18.52 22.30
C HIS A 8 -13.22 -19.37 21.02
N LEU A 9 -13.83 -20.55 20.95
CA LEU A 9 -13.86 -21.42 19.77
C LEU A 9 -14.75 -20.88 18.65
N ASN A 10 -15.91 -20.30 18.97
CA ASN A 10 -16.77 -19.68 17.96
C ASN A 10 -16.18 -18.39 17.39
N PHE A 11 -15.44 -17.62 18.20
CA PHE A 11 -14.64 -16.52 17.69
C PHE A 11 -13.54 -17.09 16.79
N THR A 12 -12.66 -17.97 17.28
CA THR A 12 -11.45 -18.41 16.56
C THR A 12 -11.68 -19.31 15.33
N TYR A 13 -12.73 -20.14 15.28
CA TYR A 13 -12.77 -21.25 14.29
C TYR A 13 -13.82 -21.11 13.18
N LYS A 14 -14.88 -20.31 13.33
CA LYS A 14 -15.96 -20.21 12.33
C LYS A 14 -16.11 -18.86 11.64
N ARG A 15 -15.48 -17.79 12.13
CA ARG A 15 -15.54 -16.45 11.52
C ARG A 15 -14.21 -15.94 10.96
N TYR A 16 -13.07 -16.49 11.41
CA TYR A 16 -11.73 -16.10 10.95
C TYR A 16 -11.25 -16.69 9.63
N LYS A 17 -12.12 -17.34 8.83
CA LYS A 17 -11.63 -17.83 7.54
C LYS A 17 -11.26 -16.71 6.56
N CYS A 18 -11.78 -15.49 6.73
CA CYS A 18 -11.46 -14.36 5.85
C CYS A 18 -11.54 -12.97 6.51
N ASP A 19 -12.46 -12.73 7.45
CA ASP A 19 -12.81 -11.35 7.84
C ASP A 19 -11.91 -10.73 8.92
N GLY A 20 -11.18 -11.54 9.69
CA GLY A 20 -10.51 -11.07 10.91
C GLY A 20 -9.33 -10.13 10.65
N ILE A 21 -8.42 -10.52 9.75
CA ILE A 21 -7.25 -9.70 9.41
C ILE A 21 -7.69 -8.44 8.65
N ASP A 22 -8.66 -8.56 7.75
CA ASP A 22 -9.19 -7.43 6.97
C ASP A 22 -9.81 -6.35 7.86
N ILE A 23 -10.50 -6.73 8.95
CA ILE A 23 -11.03 -5.77 9.95
C ILE A 23 -9.90 -5.07 10.71
N TRP A 24 -8.82 -5.78 11.07
CA TRP A 24 -7.69 -5.17 11.78
C TRP A 24 -6.85 -4.24 10.89
N LEU A 25 -6.73 -4.55 9.60
CA LEU A 25 -6.06 -3.66 8.64
C LEU A 25 -6.84 -2.36 8.42
N GLN A 26 -8.16 -2.37 8.65
CA GLN A 26 -9.00 -1.17 8.60
C GLN A 26 -9.12 -0.44 9.95
N ALA A 27 -8.51 -0.97 11.02
CA ALA A 27 -8.52 -0.30 12.32
C ALA A 27 -7.67 0.96 12.28
N ILE A 28 -8.31 2.09 12.59
CA ILE A 28 -7.69 3.41 12.71
C ILE A 28 -7.81 3.87 14.15
N ASP A 29 -6.70 4.28 14.75
CA ASP A 29 -6.71 4.93 16.04
C ASP A 29 -7.48 6.27 15.95
N PRO A 30 -8.57 6.47 16.70
CA PRO A 30 -9.37 7.69 16.58
C PRO A 30 -8.66 8.96 17.06
N GLU A 31 -7.62 8.86 17.90
CA GLU A 31 -6.88 10.00 18.44
C GLU A 31 -5.78 10.46 17.49
N THR A 32 -5.01 9.53 16.93
CA THR A 32 -3.88 9.85 16.04
C THR A 32 -4.21 9.70 14.56
N SER A 33 -5.32 9.04 14.25
CA SER A 33 -5.65 8.53 12.91
C SER A 33 -4.62 7.55 12.33
N ASP A 34 -3.77 6.96 13.18
CA ASP A 34 -2.81 5.95 12.75
C ASP A 34 -3.52 4.66 12.37
N SER A 35 -3.20 4.14 11.18
CA SER A 35 -3.55 2.77 10.80
C SER A 35 -2.54 1.77 11.37
N LEU A 36 -2.86 0.48 11.28
CA LEU A 36 -1.93 -0.60 11.64
C LEU A 36 -0.55 -0.47 10.96
N VAL A 37 -0.48 0.03 9.72
CA VAL A 37 0.80 0.28 9.04
C VAL A 37 1.63 1.34 9.76
N HIS A 38 1.02 2.44 10.20
CA HIS A 38 1.73 3.48 10.95
C HIS A 38 2.32 2.92 12.24
N VAL A 39 1.56 2.09 12.96
CA VAL A 39 1.99 1.45 14.20
C VAL A 39 3.11 0.44 13.96
N ILE A 40 3.01 -0.40 12.92
CA ILE A 40 4.07 -1.35 12.56
C ILE A 40 5.36 -0.59 12.23
N VAL A 41 5.27 0.42 11.37
CA VAL A 41 6.41 1.19 10.91
C VAL A 41 7.05 1.97 12.05
N SER A 42 6.26 2.64 12.89
CA SER A 42 6.77 3.40 14.04
C SER A 42 7.49 2.50 15.05
N SER A 43 7.06 1.24 15.19
CA SER A 43 7.72 0.24 16.03
C SER A 43 9.01 -0.34 15.46
N GLY A 44 9.33 -0.09 14.18
CA GLY A 44 10.50 -0.65 13.48
C GLY A 44 10.44 -2.15 13.22
N ARG A 45 9.28 -2.80 13.45
CA ARG A 45 9.09 -4.25 13.26
C ARG A 45 8.85 -4.59 11.79
N VAL A 46 9.91 -4.52 10.99
CA VAL A 46 9.89 -4.78 9.55
C VAL A 46 9.19 -6.09 9.19
N GLU A 47 9.46 -7.17 9.91
CA GLU A 47 8.84 -8.50 9.70
C GLU A 47 7.30 -8.46 9.82
N ALA A 48 6.76 -7.56 10.64
CA ALA A 48 5.32 -7.43 10.82
C ALA A 48 4.62 -6.81 9.60
N LEU A 49 5.34 -6.14 8.68
CA LEU A 49 4.79 -5.73 7.38
C LEU A 49 4.43 -6.95 6.51
N GLY A 50 5.07 -8.09 6.75
CA GLY A 50 4.70 -9.37 6.15
C GLY A 50 3.28 -9.82 6.53
N ALA A 51 2.77 -9.41 7.70
CA ALA A 51 1.39 -9.66 8.09
C ALA A 51 0.38 -8.80 7.32
N CYS A 52 0.83 -7.71 6.69
CA CYS A 52 0.05 -6.91 5.74
C CYS A 52 0.02 -7.53 4.34
N ARG A 53 0.63 -8.71 4.13
CA ARG A 53 0.40 -9.51 2.92
C ARG A 53 -1.05 -9.96 2.94
N LEU A 54 -1.89 -9.22 2.21
CA LEU A 54 -3.24 -9.64 1.88
C LEU A 54 -3.13 -10.87 0.97
N TYR A 55 -3.20 -12.05 1.58
CA TYR A 55 -3.42 -13.29 0.86
C TYR A 55 -4.88 -13.32 0.36
N PRO A 56 -5.16 -13.91 -0.81
CA PRO A 56 -6.52 -14.01 -1.31
C PRO A 56 -7.39 -14.76 -0.29
N THR A 57 -8.23 -14.01 0.40
CA THR A 57 -9.20 -14.52 1.33
C THR A 57 -10.44 -14.91 0.53
N CYS A 58 -10.68 -16.23 0.47
CA CYS A 58 -11.85 -16.92 -0.09
C CYS A 58 -12.14 -16.81 -1.60
N GLY A 59 -11.57 -17.77 -2.34
CA GLY A 59 -12.13 -18.31 -3.58
C GLY A 59 -11.38 -19.59 -3.95
N ASN A 60 -12.07 -20.70 -4.19
CA ASN A 60 -11.45 -21.99 -4.60
C ASN A 60 -10.88 -21.94 -6.04
N GLY A 61 -10.14 -20.89 -6.40
CA GLY A 61 -9.60 -20.69 -7.72
C GLY A 61 -8.18 -20.12 -7.69
N PRO A 62 -7.40 -20.31 -8.77
CA PRO A 62 -6.02 -19.82 -8.90
C PRO A 62 -5.94 -18.30 -9.10
N ALA A 63 -6.83 -17.53 -8.47
CA ALA A 63 -6.87 -16.08 -8.56
C ALA A 63 -5.69 -15.48 -7.77
N GLN A 64 -4.55 -15.35 -8.45
CA GLN A 64 -3.32 -14.68 -7.97
C GLN A 64 -3.46 -13.15 -7.88
N TYR A 65 -4.63 -12.61 -8.16
CA TYR A 65 -4.94 -11.19 -8.18
C TYR A 65 -6.16 -10.98 -7.30
N GLN A 66 -6.04 -10.30 -6.15
CA GLN A 66 -7.19 -9.60 -5.56
C GLN A 66 -6.94 -8.73 -4.31
N GLY A 67 -5.72 -8.67 -3.74
CA GLY A 67 -5.42 -7.79 -2.59
C GLY A 67 -4.73 -6.46 -2.94
N ARG A 68 -4.56 -6.14 -4.23
CA ARG A 68 -3.76 -4.97 -4.67
C ARG A 68 -4.40 -3.65 -4.25
N ARG A 69 -5.73 -3.55 -4.36
CA ARG A 69 -6.48 -2.34 -4.05
C ARG A 69 -6.47 -2.04 -2.55
N GLU A 70 -6.82 -3.03 -1.75
CA GLU A 70 -6.91 -2.95 -0.29
C GLU A 70 -5.53 -2.61 0.29
N ARG A 71 -4.47 -3.21 -0.27
CA ARG A 71 -3.10 -2.86 0.07
C ARG A 71 -2.76 -1.42 -0.25
N HIS A 72 -3.07 -0.93 -1.45
CA HIS A 72 -2.79 0.47 -1.76
C HIS A 72 -3.55 1.40 -0.83
N ILE A 73 -4.84 1.15 -0.56
CA ILE A 73 -5.63 1.94 0.39
C ILE A 73 -4.96 1.96 1.76
N LEU A 74 -4.55 0.79 2.26
CA LEU A 74 -3.89 0.67 3.56
C LEU A 74 -2.58 1.47 3.66
N PHE A 75 -1.73 1.38 2.63
CA PHE A 75 -0.42 2.04 2.62
C PHE A 75 -0.50 3.52 2.28
N THR A 76 -1.53 3.95 1.52
CA THR A 76 -1.78 5.36 1.18
C THR A 76 -2.62 6.09 2.21
N HIS A 77 -3.22 5.37 3.18
CA HIS A 77 -3.90 5.96 4.33
C HIS A 77 -3.01 7.00 5.00
N GLN A 78 -3.59 8.17 5.29
CA GLN A 78 -2.91 9.28 5.93
C GLN A 78 -3.40 9.42 7.38
N ASN A 79 -2.46 9.54 8.31
CA ASN A 79 -2.77 9.79 9.71
C ASN A 79 -3.13 11.26 9.99
N GLY A 80 -3.26 11.64 11.26
CA GLY A 80 -3.69 12.98 11.67
C GLY A 80 -2.73 14.10 11.27
N GLU A 81 -1.46 13.75 11.01
CA GLU A 81 -0.46 14.67 10.45
C GLU A 81 -0.49 14.70 8.92
N GLY A 82 -1.34 13.92 8.26
CA GLY A 82 -1.37 13.72 6.81
C GLY A 82 -0.26 12.80 6.28
N GLY A 83 0.55 12.21 7.16
CA GLY A 83 1.62 11.29 6.77
C GLY A 83 1.06 9.91 6.49
N ASN A 84 1.62 9.22 5.49
CA ASN A 84 1.38 7.79 5.28
C ASN A 84 2.52 6.95 5.91
N GLY A 85 2.45 5.62 5.79
CA GLY A 85 3.47 4.71 6.33
C GLY A 85 4.90 5.02 5.86
N LEU A 86 5.08 5.54 4.64
CA LEU A 86 6.40 5.92 4.13
C LEU A 86 6.93 7.20 4.78
N HIS A 87 6.06 8.14 5.16
CA HIS A 87 6.45 9.33 5.92
C HIS A 87 6.96 8.93 7.32
N VAL A 88 6.24 8.02 7.98
CA VAL A 88 6.67 7.49 9.28
C VAL A 88 8.04 6.81 9.15
N ALA A 89 8.21 5.93 8.15
CA ALA A 89 9.47 5.25 7.89
C ALA A 89 10.61 6.23 7.60
N ALA A 90 10.35 7.29 6.84
CA ALA A 90 11.33 8.32 6.52
C ALA A 90 11.77 9.15 7.74
N ARG A 91 10.86 9.36 8.69
CA ARG A 91 11.12 10.08 9.94
C ARG A 91 11.92 9.24 10.94
N THR A 92 11.51 7.98 11.13
CA THR A 92 11.97 7.16 12.26
C THR A 92 12.97 6.07 11.87
N GLY A 93 12.99 5.67 10.59
CA GLY A 93 13.71 4.49 10.11
C GLY A 93 15.03 4.78 9.41
N GLY A 94 15.86 3.75 9.34
CA GLY A 94 16.94 3.65 8.36
C GLY A 94 16.45 3.01 7.05
N LEU A 95 17.35 2.89 6.07
CA LEU A 95 17.03 2.32 4.76
C LEU A 95 16.30 0.96 4.81
N PRO A 96 16.61 0.01 5.73
CA PRO A 96 15.91 -1.27 5.76
C PRO A 96 14.39 -1.15 5.93
N LEU A 97 13.95 -0.27 6.83
CA LEU A 97 12.52 -0.06 7.06
C LEU A 97 11.85 0.59 5.85
N VAL A 98 12.52 1.57 5.24
CA VAL A 98 12.00 2.25 4.04
C VAL A 98 11.85 1.28 2.87
N ARG A 99 12.87 0.43 2.63
CA ARG A 99 12.80 -0.63 1.62
C ARG A 99 11.68 -1.62 1.92
N ALA A 100 11.54 -2.05 3.17
CA ALA A 100 10.47 -2.97 3.56
C ALA A 100 9.09 -2.37 3.31
N VAL A 101 8.86 -1.09 3.59
CA VAL A 101 7.59 -0.41 3.30
C VAL A 101 7.32 -0.34 1.80
N LEU A 102 8.32 -0.01 0.98
CA LEU A 102 8.17 0.01 -0.49
C LEU A 102 7.87 -1.39 -1.05
N ARG A 103 8.58 -2.42 -0.57
CA ARG A 103 8.30 -3.82 -0.92
C ARG A 103 6.90 -4.24 -0.51
N ALA A 104 6.50 -3.91 0.72
CA ALA A 104 5.19 -4.25 1.23
C ALA A 104 4.07 -3.59 0.42
N PHE A 105 4.24 -2.32 0.02
CA PHE A 105 3.34 -1.61 -0.88
C PHE A 105 3.16 -2.34 -2.23
N GLU A 106 4.25 -2.87 -2.77
CA GLU A 106 4.24 -3.64 -4.03
C GLU A 106 3.79 -5.10 -3.85
N GLY A 107 3.67 -5.57 -2.60
CA GLY A 107 3.35 -6.96 -2.27
C GLY A 107 4.50 -7.93 -2.42
N ARG A 108 5.72 -7.43 -2.35
CA ARG A 108 6.94 -8.22 -2.36
C ARG A 108 7.31 -8.66 -0.95
N ASP A 109 8.34 -9.50 -0.88
CA ASP A 109 8.89 -9.97 0.38
C ASP A 109 9.44 -8.81 1.22
N THR A 110 9.29 -8.86 2.54
CA THR A 110 9.65 -7.78 3.48
C THR A 110 10.68 -8.22 4.52
N ASP A 111 11.11 -9.49 4.51
CA ASP A 111 11.63 -10.20 5.69
C ASP A 111 12.85 -9.56 6.36
N ASP A 112 13.66 -8.78 5.65
CA ASP A 112 14.88 -8.19 6.23
C ASP A 112 15.14 -6.72 5.85
N GLY A 113 14.39 -6.15 4.91
CA GLY A 113 14.67 -4.82 4.35
C GLY A 113 16.07 -4.68 3.74
N MET A 114 16.79 -5.78 3.52
CA MET A 114 18.18 -5.76 3.07
C MET A 114 18.27 -5.22 1.65
N ASP A 115 19.35 -4.53 1.33
CA ASP A 115 19.54 -4.01 -0.02
C ASP A 115 19.55 -5.15 -1.04
N THR A 116 18.70 -5.04 -2.06
CA THR A 116 18.71 -5.95 -3.21
C THR A 116 19.20 -5.15 -4.41
N PRO A 117 20.39 -5.44 -4.95
CA PRO A 117 20.95 -4.66 -6.04
C PRO A 117 20.00 -4.60 -7.24
N GLY A 118 19.79 -3.38 -7.74
CA GLY A 118 18.92 -3.11 -8.89
C GLY A 118 17.41 -3.26 -8.64
N GLU A 119 16.99 -3.48 -7.39
CA GLU A 119 15.57 -3.65 -7.05
C GLU A 119 14.68 -2.47 -7.44
N TYR A 120 15.22 -1.26 -7.34
CA TYR A 120 14.53 -0.02 -7.68
C TYR A 120 15.15 0.66 -8.90
N ASP A 121 16.00 -0.07 -9.65
CA ASP A 121 16.41 0.40 -10.96
C ASP A 121 15.22 0.34 -11.92
N ARG A 122 15.28 1.19 -12.94
CA ARG A 122 14.25 1.21 -13.97
C ARG A 122 14.26 -0.13 -14.71
N HIS A 123 13.11 -0.77 -14.81
CA HIS A 123 12.95 -1.90 -15.72
C HIS A 123 12.98 -1.37 -17.16
N GLU A 124 14.09 -1.61 -17.88
CA GLU A 124 14.14 -1.40 -19.32
C GLU A 124 13.26 -2.46 -20.00
N VAL A 125 11.96 -2.20 -20.08
CA VAL A 125 11.08 -3.01 -20.90
C VAL A 125 11.38 -2.64 -22.35
N THR A 126 12.05 -3.54 -23.05
CA THR A 126 12.39 -3.38 -24.46
C THR A 126 11.10 -3.36 -25.27
N GLY A 127 10.73 -2.19 -25.78
CA GLY A 127 9.67 -2.03 -26.78
C GLY A 127 8.47 -1.16 -26.43
N ASP A 128 8.36 -0.62 -25.21
CA ASP A 128 7.27 0.29 -24.84
C ASP A 128 7.73 1.76 -24.84
N GLU A 129 7.17 2.53 -25.77
CA GLU A 129 7.44 3.95 -26.02
C GLU A 129 6.86 4.84 -24.91
N GLY A 130 7.59 5.07 -23.81
CA GLY A 130 7.26 6.14 -22.85
C GLY A 130 5.92 5.99 -22.10
N TRP A 131 5.33 4.78 -22.07
CA TRP A 131 4.11 4.52 -21.31
C TRP A 131 4.39 4.43 -19.81
N LEU A 132 3.55 5.09 -19.00
CA LEU A 132 3.59 4.97 -17.54
C LEU A 132 2.79 3.73 -17.12
N TYR A 133 3.45 2.73 -16.53
CA TYR A 133 2.74 1.54 -16.06
C TYR A 133 1.90 1.83 -14.81
N PRO A 134 0.81 1.06 -14.55
CA PRO A 134 -0.01 1.25 -13.35
C PRO A 134 0.77 1.19 -12.03
N TRP A 135 1.77 0.32 -11.94
CA TRP A 135 2.59 0.19 -10.73
C TRP A 135 3.54 1.39 -10.54
N ASP A 136 4.10 1.95 -11.62
CA ASP A 136 4.89 3.19 -11.57
C ASP A 136 3.99 4.36 -11.14
N ALA A 137 2.80 4.47 -11.72
CA ALA A 137 1.83 5.50 -11.38
C ALA A 137 1.44 5.44 -9.89
N GLU A 138 1.15 4.25 -9.37
CA GLU A 138 0.83 4.03 -7.95
C GLU A 138 2.01 4.39 -7.04
N ARG A 139 3.23 3.98 -7.41
CA ARG A 139 4.44 4.30 -6.64
C ARG A 139 4.73 5.80 -6.63
N ILE A 140 4.61 6.50 -7.77
CA ILE A 140 4.76 7.96 -7.86
C ILE A 140 3.79 8.64 -6.88
N LEU A 141 2.50 8.30 -6.95
CA LEU A 141 1.49 8.90 -6.07
C LEU A 141 1.73 8.58 -4.59
N PHE A 142 2.17 7.36 -4.27
CA PHE A 142 2.47 6.96 -2.91
C PHE A 142 3.68 7.72 -2.32
N MET A 143 4.76 7.85 -3.10
CA MET A 143 5.99 8.51 -2.67
C MET A 143 5.88 10.04 -2.62
N GLU A 144 5.08 10.62 -3.50
CA GLU A 144 4.86 12.07 -3.57
C GLU A 144 3.63 12.56 -2.82
N ALA A 145 2.91 11.65 -2.15
CA ALA A 145 1.92 12.04 -1.17
C ALA A 145 2.52 13.07 -0.21
N ARG A 146 1.77 14.11 0.10
CA ARG A 146 2.21 15.20 1.00
C ARG A 146 1.43 15.14 2.28
N ASN A 147 2.13 15.34 3.39
CA ASN A 147 1.52 15.53 4.68
C ASN A 147 0.94 16.95 4.85
N THR A 148 0.32 17.22 6.01
CA THR A 148 -0.28 18.52 6.32
C THR A 148 0.72 19.68 6.31
N ALA A 149 2.02 19.41 6.49
CA ALA A 149 3.08 20.39 6.36
C ALA A 149 3.60 20.57 4.92
N GLY A 150 2.97 19.90 3.95
CA GLY A 150 3.33 19.96 2.53
C GLY A 150 4.58 19.17 2.17
N ARG A 151 5.11 18.32 3.05
CA ARG A 151 6.34 17.53 2.82
C ARG A 151 5.98 16.13 2.33
N CYS A 152 6.72 15.62 1.33
CA CYS A 152 6.68 14.20 0.99
C CYS A 152 7.63 13.39 1.88
N ALA A 153 7.69 12.07 1.71
CA ALA A 153 8.55 11.21 2.52
C ALA A 153 10.05 11.60 2.43
N ALA A 154 10.56 11.96 1.25
CA ALA A 154 11.94 12.42 1.10
C ALA A 154 12.19 13.75 1.86
N ASP A 155 11.23 14.67 1.82
CA ASP A 155 11.31 15.94 2.55
C ASP A 155 11.23 15.73 4.07
N GLU A 156 10.42 14.78 4.55
CA GLU A 156 10.40 14.35 5.96
C GLU A 156 11.75 13.79 6.39
N ALA A 157 12.34 12.89 5.60
CA ALA A 157 13.66 12.34 5.89
C ALA A 157 14.70 13.46 6.04
N ARG A 158 14.72 14.44 5.13
CA ARG A 158 15.62 15.61 5.25
C ARG A 158 15.35 16.42 6.50
N HIS A 159 14.08 16.71 6.78
CA HIS A 159 13.68 17.49 7.94
C HIS A 159 14.18 16.86 9.25
N HIS A 160 14.22 15.53 9.31
CA HIS A 160 14.72 14.77 10.45
C HIS A 160 16.21 14.38 10.36
N GLY A 161 16.97 14.92 9.41
CA GLY A 161 18.41 14.69 9.29
C GLY A 161 18.82 13.35 8.65
N GLN A 162 17.86 12.59 8.12
CA GLN A 162 18.07 11.29 7.47
C GLN A 162 18.49 11.45 6.00
N LYS A 163 19.68 12.01 5.77
CA LYS A 163 20.18 12.35 4.41
C LYS A 163 20.24 11.15 3.47
N GLU A 164 20.66 10.00 3.97
CA GLU A 164 20.78 8.77 3.18
C GLU A 164 19.40 8.26 2.72
N VAL A 165 18.42 8.24 3.63
CA VAL A 165 17.03 7.88 3.31
C VAL A 165 16.42 8.84 2.30
N ALA A 166 16.64 10.14 2.47
CA ALA A 166 16.16 11.14 1.52
C ALA A 166 16.73 10.90 0.12
N GLY A 167 18.05 10.74 0.01
CA GLY A 167 18.71 10.48 -1.28
C GLY A 167 18.25 9.18 -1.94
N PHE A 168 18.03 8.13 -1.14
CA PHE A 168 17.45 6.87 -1.64
C PHE A 168 16.03 7.06 -2.17
N LEU A 169 15.14 7.69 -1.40
CA LEU A 169 13.75 7.94 -1.83
C LEU A 169 13.69 8.79 -3.10
N GLU A 170 14.55 9.78 -3.23
CA GLU A 170 14.64 10.57 -4.46
C GLU A 170 15.13 9.75 -5.64
N HIS A 171 16.14 8.90 -5.42
CA HIS A 171 16.63 7.99 -6.44
C HIS A 171 15.52 7.04 -6.94
N VAL A 172 14.79 6.39 -6.03
CA VAL A 172 13.69 5.50 -6.38
C VAL A 172 12.60 6.26 -7.14
N LEU A 173 12.26 7.48 -6.68
CA LEU A 173 11.26 8.31 -7.33
C LEU A 173 11.71 8.72 -8.75
N ASP A 174 12.95 9.15 -8.93
CA ASP A 174 13.52 9.51 -10.24
C ASP A 174 13.50 8.34 -11.23
N ARG A 175 13.76 7.12 -10.74
CA ARG A 175 13.70 5.91 -11.57
C ARG A 175 12.28 5.53 -11.98
N SER A 176 11.28 5.91 -11.18
CA SER A 176 9.86 5.62 -11.41
C SER A 176 9.21 6.54 -12.46
N TYR A 177 9.83 7.69 -12.77
CA TYR A 177 9.37 8.54 -13.86
C TYR A 177 9.84 8.01 -15.23
N PRO A 178 9.03 8.14 -16.30
CA PRO A 178 9.47 7.87 -17.65
C PRO A 178 10.64 8.78 -18.07
N PRO A 179 11.63 8.29 -18.86
CA PRO A 179 12.78 9.09 -19.29
C PRO A 179 12.40 10.34 -20.09
N GLU A 180 11.33 10.27 -20.88
CA GLU A 180 10.85 11.36 -21.73
C GLU A 180 10.07 12.42 -20.94
N CYS A 181 9.78 12.16 -19.66
CA CYS A 181 9.00 13.07 -18.84
C CYS A 181 9.89 14.25 -18.40
N SER A 182 9.78 15.37 -19.11
CA SER A 182 10.53 16.59 -18.80
C SER A 182 10.10 17.27 -17.50
N ASP A 183 8.89 16.96 -17.02
CA ASP A 183 8.34 17.56 -15.82
C ASP A 183 7.58 16.53 -14.96
N ARG A 184 7.81 16.56 -13.65
CA ARG A 184 7.21 15.61 -12.69
C ARG A 184 5.71 15.85 -12.50
N GLU A 185 5.24 17.08 -12.70
CA GLU A 185 3.85 17.45 -12.45
C GLU A 185 2.89 16.84 -13.48
N SER A 186 3.26 16.87 -14.76
CA SER A 186 2.61 16.19 -15.87
C SER A 186 2.56 14.70 -15.64
N ALA A 187 3.65 14.06 -15.18
CA ALA A 187 3.62 12.65 -14.84
C ALA A 187 2.67 12.33 -13.67
N ARG A 188 2.58 13.17 -12.63
CA ARG A 188 1.53 13.00 -11.59
C ARG A 188 0.13 13.12 -12.19
N HIS A 189 -0.08 14.09 -13.07
CA HIS A 189 -1.35 14.29 -13.75
C HIS A 189 -1.73 13.09 -14.63
N LEU A 190 -0.76 12.41 -15.24
CA LEU A 190 -0.94 11.16 -15.98
C LEU A 190 -1.14 9.95 -15.07
N ALA A 191 -0.46 9.90 -13.92
CA ALA A 191 -0.56 8.81 -12.96
C ALA A 191 -1.97 8.70 -12.36
N ARG A 192 -2.59 9.84 -12.00
CA ARG A 192 -3.93 9.88 -11.38
C ARG A 192 -5.00 9.11 -12.14
N PRO A 193 -5.26 9.34 -13.45
CA PRO A 193 -6.26 8.58 -14.19
C PRO A 193 -5.89 7.11 -14.35
N ILE A 194 -4.60 6.76 -14.47
CA ILE A 194 -4.16 5.35 -14.55
C ILE A 194 -4.52 4.61 -13.26
N VAL A 195 -4.21 5.20 -12.11
CA VAL A 195 -4.54 4.60 -10.81
C VAL A 195 -6.06 4.56 -10.59
N ALA A 196 -6.79 5.61 -10.97
CA ALA A 196 -8.25 5.63 -10.90
C ALA A 196 -8.89 4.53 -11.77
N GLN A 197 -8.39 4.32 -12.99
CA GLN A 197 -8.86 3.27 -13.89
C GLN A 197 -8.57 1.88 -13.33
N SER A 198 -7.36 1.65 -12.79
CA SER A 198 -6.96 0.40 -12.10
C SER A 198 -7.97 0.01 -11.00
N TYR A 199 -8.48 1.00 -10.24
CA TYR A 199 -9.51 0.74 -9.22
C TYR A 199 -10.91 0.47 -9.79
N MET A 200 -11.26 1.07 -10.93
CA MET A 200 -12.56 0.89 -11.58
C MET A 200 -12.67 -0.47 -12.28
N ASP A 201 -11.59 -0.92 -12.92
CA ASP A 201 -11.54 -2.21 -13.63
C ASP A 201 -11.69 -3.39 -12.65
N CYS A 202 -11.07 -3.30 -11.46
CA CYS A 202 -11.31 -4.27 -10.38
C CYS A 202 -12.78 -4.30 -9.91
N SER A 203 -13.52 -3.19 -10.00
CA SER A 203 -14.92 -3.14 -9.59
C SER A 203 -15.86 -3.75 -10.63
N SER A 204 -15.53 -3.70 -11.93
CA SER A 204 -16.31 -4.35 -12.99
C SER A 204 -16.17 -5.87 -12.95
N ASP A 205 -14.96 -6.37 -12.69
CA ASP A 205 -14.71 -7.81 -12.56
C ASP A 205 -15.47 -8.41 -11.37
N LEU A 206 -15.58 -7.66 -10.27
CA LEU A 206 -16.36 -8.08 -9.11
C LEU A 206 -17.87 -8.14 -9.40
N LYS A 207 -18.40 -7.19 -10.18
CA LYS A 207 -19.81 -7.20 -10.60
C LYS A 207 -20.13 -8.41 -11.49
N HIS A 208 -19.25 -8.73 -12.43
CA HIS A 208 -19.43 -9.90 -13.30
C HIS A 208 -19.32 -11.24 -12.52
N GLN A 209 -18.57 -11.27 -11.41
CA GLN A 209 -18.50 -12.43 -10.51
C GLN A 209 -19.73 -12.55 -9.58
N LEU A 210 -20.29 -11.43 -9.11
CA LEU A 210 -21.50 -11.38 -8.28
C LEU A 210 -22.80 -11.68 -9.05
N GLU A 211 -22.78 -11.55 -10.37
CA GLU A 211 -23.88 -11.96 -11.25
C GLU A 211 -23.88 -13.48 -11.55
N GLN A 212 -22.84 -14.22 -11.12
CA GLN A 212 -22.90 -15.69 -11.11
C GLN A 212 -23.72 -16.20 -9.91
N PRO A 213 -24.63 -17.18 -10.09
CA PRO A 213 -25.61 -17.57 -9.05
C PRO A 213 -25.05 -18.10 -7.72
N SER A 214 -23.73 -18.34 -7.60
CA SER A 214 -23.12 -19.00 -6.45
C SER A 214 -22.48 -18.06 -5.42
N ALA A 215 -22.34 -16.76 -5.69
CA ALA A 215 -21.63 -15.84 -4.80
C ALA A 215 -22.51 -14.65 -4.37
N ARG A 216 -23.44 -14.88 -3.44
CA ARG A 216 -24.12 -13.78 -2.73
C ARG A 216 -23.38 -13.43 -1.45
N LEU A 217 -22.52 -12.42 -1.51
CA LEU A 217 -22.10 -11.64 -0.33
C LEU A 217 -22.13 -10.15 -0.69
N ARG A 218 -22.76 -9.36 0.18
CA ARG A 218 -22.91 -7.91 0.04
C ARG A 218 -21.63 -7.24 0.55
N CYS A 219 -20.92 -6.50 -0.30
CA CYS A 219 -19.91 -5.54 0.14
C CYS A 219 -20.53 -4.16 0.34
N VAL A 220 -20.20 -3.55 1.48
CA VAL A 220 -20.55 -2.17 1.83
C VAL A 220 -19.72 -1.23 0.97
N THR A 221 -20.39 -0.40 0.18
CA THR A 221 -19.77 0.65 -0.63
C THR A 221 -19.32 1.81 0.27
N ALA A 222 -18.04 1.86 0.61
CA ALA A 222 -17.39 3.10 1.00
C ALA A 222 -16.54 3.58 -0.18
N ALA A 223 -17.07 4.54 -0.93
CA ALA A 223 -16.26 5.33 -1.85
C ALA A 223 -15.49 6.34 -0.99
N PRO A 224 -14.15 6.38 -1.02
CA PRO A 224 -13.42 7.50 -0.44
C PRO A 224 -13.62 8.69 -1.38
N SER A 225 -14.42 9.66 -0.95
CA SER A 225 -14.39 11.00 -1.50
C SER A 225 -13.10 11.68 -1.01
N LEU A 226 -11.99 11.48 -1.72
CA LEU A 226 -10.75 12.22 -1.52
C LEU A 226 -10.11 12.48 -2.89
N TRP A 227 -10.43 13.66 -3.42
CA TRP A 227 -9.60 14.45 -4.34
C TRP A 227 -9.84 15.92 -4.02
#